data_AF-A0AAF6BPI9-F1
#
_entry.id   AF-A0AAF6BPI9-F1
#
_cell.length_a   1.000
_cell.length_b   1.000
_cell.length_c   1.000
_cell.angle_alpha   90.00
_cell.angle_beta   90.00
_cell.angle_gamma   90.00
#
_symmetry.space_group_name_H-M   'P 1'
#
loop_
_entity.id
_entity.type
_entity.pdbx_description
1 polymer ?
#
loop_
_entity_poly.entity_id
_entity_poly.type
_entity_poly.pdbx_seq_one_letter_code
_entity_poly.pdbx_strand_id
1 'polypeptide(L)'
;MCCVNERRFLCCGNLGVRRVHMEKKIYREDHEEQPFDMEDSLIFTARQNIVLEMKRSPIKRYSALFSVLLVFSFASTATRLRHVVLPSLRLCEGFLPNSRLCSDTARLLTGHRSETYWCDRSDNRTDICYIHGDVHLYPGIAGQKVSVHLFSNDDSTWHGEEQIQPYTRKYDPATMDTVDPVVLKSKYTEFFHPVESVCDIVHSVPLILFSAGGYTGNPYHDFQDVLVPMFITSKPYNGEVVFGITQARDWWLEKFSPLLRQMTKYEIIDMNQNKKVHCFPDATIGLRLHGELKVDPAHMPHNETMKDFQDMVHRAYGDCPSHKHLAEAKASSRCANYSLKGSDCKLKLVILARNQTRMILNQAQVASFAQREGFDVQVLNPWGGTNLRTLYKVINGADVMMGVHGAALTHMVFMRPRSVLIQIVPLGTDWPSRTYYQEPAINSLHLQYLEYRITPDESTLSRTYSRDHPAVTDPEAVIAKNWETRKKIYMQGQDVRLSLQKLKMVLHEAKRLASMSMS
;
A
#
# COMPACT_ATOMS: atom_id res chain seq x y z
N MET A 1 -34.10 0.37 -44.50
CA MET A 1 -32.97 0.86 -45.32
C MET A 1 -32.03 1.57 -44.37
N CYS A 2 -30.72 1.24 -44.39
CA CYS A 2 -29.65 1.75 -43.50
C CYS A 2 -29.83 1.55 -41.98
N CYS A 3 -28.79 1.02 -41.33
CA CYS A 3 -28.70 0.87 -39.88
C CYS A 3 -28.07 2.11 -39.22
N VAL A 4 -28.43 2.38 -37.97
CA VAL A 4 -27.65 3.26 -37.08
C VAL A 4 -26.30 2.59 -36.79
N ASN A 5 -25.23 3.37 -36.67
CA ASN A 5 -23.90 2.85 -36.33
C ASN A 5 -23.14 3.82 -35.42
N GLU A 6 -22.67 3.32 -34.27
CA GLU A 6 -21.88 4.08 -33.31
C GLU A 6 -20.46 4.34 -33.83
N ARG A 7 -19.80 5.39 -33.33
CA ARG A 7 -18.34 5.52 -33.44
C ARG A 7 -17.71 5.83 -32.10
N ARG A 8 -17.00 4.83 -31.56
CA ARG A 8 -16.05 5.00 -30.44
C ARG A 8 -14.83 5.78 -30.94
N PHE A 9 -14.27 6.64 -30.10
CA PHE A 9 -12.98 7.27 -30.39
C PHE A 9 -11.84 6.24 -30.29
N LEU A 10 -10.93 6.29 -31.26
CA LEU A 10 -9.76 5.41 -31.37
C LEU A 10 -8.49 6.16 -30.92
N CYS A 11 -7.96 5.81 -29.75
CA CYS A 11 -6.68 6.33 -29.27
C CYS A 11 -5.49 5.63 -29.94
N CYS A 12 -5.10 6.07 -31.14
CA CYS A 12 -3.84 5.69 -31.80
C CYS A 12 -3.28 6.86 -32.63
N GLY A 13 -2.69 7.85 -31.97
CA GLY A 13 -1.97 8.95 -32.64
C GLY A 13 -0.51 8.60 -32.88
N ASN A 14 -0.13 8.31 -34.13
CA ASN A 14 1.28 8.25 -34.53
C ASN A 14 1.88 9.68 -34.53
N LEU A 15 2.91 9.93 -33.72
CA LEU A 15 3.75 11.12 -33.83
C LEU A 15 5.14 10.72 -34.35
N GLY A 16 5.49 11.23 -35.53
CA GLY A 16 6.74 10.90 -36.21
C GLY A 16 7.96 11.58 -35.59
N VAL A 17 9.08 10.85 -35.55
CA VAL A 17 10.35 11.35 -35.01
C VAL A 17 10.91 12.46 -35.90
N ARG A 18 10.82 13.72 -35.44
CA ARG A 18 11.72 14.79 -35.91
C ARG A 18 12.98 14.77 -35.07
N ARG A 19 14.14 14.52 -35.70
CA ARG A 19 15.45 14.74 -35.07
C ARG A 19 15.63 16.24 -34.85
N VAL A 20 15.81 16.64 -33.60
CA VAL A 20 16.45 17.91 -33.24
C VAL A 20 17.85 17.57 -32.73
N HIS A 21 18.87 18.26 -33.22
CA HIS A 21 20.23 18.11 -32.75
C HIS A 21 20.41 19.01 -31.52
N MET A 22 20.71 18.42 -30.36
CA MET A 22 21.20 19.16 -29.19
C MET A 22 22.59 18.63 -28.84
N GLU A 23 23.52 19.55 -28.61
CA GLU A 23 24.91 19.25 -28.30
C GLU A 23 25.04 18.71 -26.87
N LYS A 24 25.88 17.68 -26.69
CA LYS A 24 26.18 17.15 -25.36
C LYS A 24 27.11 18.09 -24.59
N LYS A 25 26.55 19.02 -23.81
CA LYS A 25 27.26 19.52 -22.63
C LYS A 25 27.24 18.45 -21.55
N ILE A 26 28.39 17.84 -21.31
CA ILE A 26 28.57 16.87 -20.22
C ILE A 26 28.71 17.67 -18.93
N TYR A 27 27.61 17.80 -18.18
CA TYR A 27 27.71 18.04 -16.75
C TYR A 27 27.99 16.70 -16.06
N ARG A 28 28.95 16.73 -15.14
CA ARG A 28 29.37 15.59 -14.33
C ARG A 28 28.83 15.83 -12.93
N GLU A 29 27.65 15.32 -12.66
CA GLU A 29 27.09 15.29 -11.32
C GLU A 29 27.58 14.01 -10.64
N ASP A 30 28.30 14.17 -9.53
CA ASP A 30 28.85 13.05 -8.79
C ASP A 30 27.74 12.42 -7.93
N HIS A 31 27.12 11.35 -8.44
CA HIS A 31 26.12 10.57 -7.73
C HIS A 31 26.73 9.82 -6.54
N GLU A 32 26.57 10.38 -5.34
CA GLU A 32 26.84 9.69 -4.09
C GLU A 32 25.74 8.66 -3.81
N GLU A 33 26.04 7.36 -4.01
CA GLU A 33 25.07 6.26 -3.84
C GLU A 33 24.67 6.07 -2.36
N GLN A 34 23.59 6.72 -1.92
CA GLN A 34 23.06 6.53 -0.56
C GLN A 34 22.50 5.10 -0.34
N PRO A 35 22.89 4.40 0.76
CA PRO A 35 22.40 3.05 1.06
C PRO A 35 20.88 2.95 1.31
N PHE A 36 20.30 1.84 0.88
CA PHE A 36 18.85 1.68 0.65
C PHE A 36 18.07 1.02 1.82
N ASP A 37 18.52 1.20 3.08
CA ASP A 37 17.97 0.49 4.27
C ASP A 37 17.98 1.37 5.57
N MET A 38 17.77 2.69 5.43
CA MET A 38 17.50 3.68 6.50
C MET A 38 15.98 4.02 6.57
N GLU A 39 15.29 4.25 7.69
CA GLU A 39 15.62 4.09 9.12
C GLU A 39 14.36 4.02 10.03
N ASP A 40 13.57 2.92 10.00
CA ASP A 40 12.48 2.69 10.98
C ASP A 40 13.07 2.69 12.41
N SER A 41 12.67 3.62 13.29
CA SER A 41 13.37 3.83 14.59
C SER A 41 12.51 3.92 15.86
N LEU A 42 11.31 4.52 15.85
CA LEU A 42 10.58 4.86 17.10
C LEU A 42 9.40 3.94 17.48
N ILE A 43 9.48 2.66 17.09
CA ILE A 43 8.49 1.64 17.46
C ILE A 43 8.83 1.03 18.84
N PHE A 44 8.06 1.38 19.89
CA PHE A 44 7.20 0.45 20.68
C PHE A 44 6.78 1.00 22.08
N THR A 45 7.42 2.04 22.61
CA THR A 45 7.37 2.44 24.05
C THR A 45 5.95 2.56 24.62
N ALA A 46 4.99 3.08 23.86
CA ALA A 46 3.60 3.25 24.31
C ALA A 46 2.84 1.92 24.53
N ARG A 47 3.16 0.84 23.80
CA ARG A 47 2.45 -0.45 23.91
C ARG A 47 2.98 -1.34 25.03
N GLN A 48 4.26 -1.21 25.41
CA GLN A 48 4.84 -2.04 26.48
C GLN A 48 4.26 -1.70 27.87
N ASN A 49 4.03 -0.42 28.16
CA ASN A 49 3.54 0.04 29.48
C ASN A 49 2.19 -0.60 29.85
N ILE A 50 1.20 -0.58 28.95
CA ILE A 50 -0.15 -1.14 29.19
C ILE A 50 -0.09 -2.66 29.49
N VAL A 51 0.80 -3.39 28.82
CA VAL A 51 0.97 -4.85 29.02
C VAL A 51 1.78 -5.17 30.28
N LEU A 52 2.65 -4.27 30.73
CA LEU A 52 3.46 -4.43 31.94
C LEU A 52 2.69 -4.09 33.22
N GLU A 53 1.81 -3.07 33.21
CA GLU A 53 0.96 -2.75 34.36
C GLU A 53 0.02 -3.91 34.71
N MET A 54 -0.59 -4.57 33.72
CA MET A 54 -1.42 -5.76 33.93
C MET A 54 -0.68 -6.98 34.53
N LYS A 55 0.66 -6.96 34.62
CA LYS A 55 1.46 -8.04 35.23
C LYS A 55 2.03 -7.71 36.62
N ARG A 56 1.68 -6.58 37.23
CA ARG A 56 2.17 -6.17 38.57
C ARG A 56 1.07 -5.74 39.54
N SER A 57 0.16 -6.65 39.88
CA SER A 57 -0.75 -6.50 41.03
C SER A 57 -0.96 -7.84 41.77
N PRO A 58 -0.58 -7.96 43.05
CA PRO A 58 -0.80 -9.19 43.83
C PRO A 58 -2.21 -9.19 44.46
N ILE A 59 -3.14 -9.93 43.86
CA ILE A 59 -4.51 -10.09 44.38
C ILE A 59 -4.49 -10.79 45.75
N LYS A 60 -4.75 -10.04 46.83
CA LYS A 60 -5.09 -10.60 48.14
C LYS A 60 -6.58 -10.95 48.17
N ARG A 61 -6.88 -12.13 48.73
CA ARG A 61 -8.25 -12.65 48.90
C ARG A 61 -9.02 -11.80 49.92
N TYR A 62 -10.27 -11.46 49.59
CA TYR A 62 -11.37 -11.43 50.55
C TYR A 62 -12.64 -12.00 49.90
N SER A 63 -13.48 -12.62 50.71
CA SER A 63 -14.67 -13.35 50.32
C SER A 63 -15.93 -12.73 50.91
N ALA A 64 -17.02 -12.60 50.15
CA ALA A 64 -18.39 -12.68 50.68
C ALA A 64 -19.48 -12.81 49.58
N LEU A 65 -20.25 -13.90 49.67
CA LEU A 65 -21.73 -13.96 49.61
C LEU A 65 -22.55 -13.36 48.44
N PHE A 66 -23.32 -14.24 47.77
CA PHE A 66 -24.78 -14.17 47.44
C PHE A 66 -25.32 -13.03 46.52
N SER A 67 -26.42 -13.17 45.76
CA SER A 67 -27.15 -14.36 45.25
C SER A 67 -28.17 -13.98 44.13
N VAL A 68 -28.42 -14.95 43.25
CA VAL A 68 -29.64 -15.27 42.45
C VAL A 68 -30.83 -14.29 42.42
N LEU A 69 -31.32 -13.93 41.21
CA LEU A 69 -32.76 -14.04 40.81
C LEU A 69 -32.99 -13.92 39.28
N LEU A 70 -34.23 -14.13 38.81
CA LEU A 70 -34.60 -14.54 37.43
C LEU A 70 -36.05 -14.09 37.05
N VAL A 71 -36.46 -14.28 35.76
CA VAL A 71 -37.84 -14.11 35.17
C VAL A 71 -38.30 -12.61 35.12
N PHE A 72 -39.14 -12.03 34.22
CA PHE A 72 -40.18 -12.41 33.22
C PHE A 72 -40.15 -11.44 31.97
N SER A 73 -41.15 -11.38 31.06
CA SER A 73 -41.55 -12.35 30.01
C SER A 73 -42.73 -11.86 29.11
N PHE A 74 -42.63 -12.06 27.77
CA PHE A 74 -43.69 -12.19 26.74
C PHE A 74 -44.64 -11.03 26.27
N ALA A 75 -44.83 -11.00 24.93
CA ALA A 75 -46.02 -10.56 24.12
C ALA A 75 -46.42 -9.06 24.09
N SER A 76 -47.13 -8.52 23.08
CA SER A 76 -47.97 -9.13 22.02
C SER A 76 -48.06 -8.29 20.71
N THR A 77 -49.00 -8.64 19.81
CA THR A 77 -49.19 -8.09 18.43
C THR A 77 -50.71 -7.96 18.11
N ALA A 78 -51.25 -7.42 17.00
CA ALA A 78 -50.72 -6.89 15.72
C ALA A 78 -51.77 -5.96 15.04
N THR A 79 -51.39 -5.11 14.07
CA THR A 79 -52.34 -4.56 13.06
C THR A 79 -51.72 -4.29 11.69
N ARG A 80 -52.54 -4.30 10.63
CA ARG A 80 -52.20 -3.95 9.24
C ARG A 80 -53.11 -2.82 8.74
N LEU A 81 -52.56 -1.88 7.96
CA LEU A 81 -53.30 -1.20 6.90
C LEU A 81 -52.52 -1.29 5.58
N ARG A 82 -53.24 -1.26 4.45
CA ARG A 82 -52.69 -1.16 3.09
C ARG A 82 -53.14 0.17 2.50
N HIS A 83 -52.19 1.00 2.05
CA HIS A 83 -52.44 1.97 0.99
C HIS A 83 -51.40 1.78 -0.12
N VAL A 84 -51.82 2.02 -1.36
CA VAL A 84 -51.02 1.79 -2.57
C VAL A 84 -50.48 3.13 -3.05
N VAL A 85 -49.16 3.30 -2.97
CA VAL A 85 -48.41 4.41 -3.58
C VAL A 85 -47.12 3.84 -4.21
N LEU A 86 -46.60 4.56 -5.20
CA LEU A 86 -45.57 4.17 -6.19
C LEU A 86 -44.29 3.49 -5.60
N PRO A 87 -43.68 2.53 -6.34
CA PRO A 87 -42.58 1.71 -5.84
C PRO A 87 -41.20 2.36 -6.03
N SER A 88 -40.91 3.47 -5.33
CA SER A 88 -39.61 4.15 -5.45
C SER A 88 -39.16 4.90 -4.18
N LEU A 89 -39.22 4.27 -3.01
CA LEU A 89 -38.53 4.69 -1.77
C LEU A 89 -38.62 3.58 -0.70
N ARG A 90 -37.70 2.59 -0.75
CA ARG A 90 -37.50 1.58 0.32
C ARG A 90 -36.03 1.10 0.40
N LEU A 91 -35.19 1.96 0.93
CA LEU A 91 -33.88 1.64 1.51
C LEU A 91 -33.76 2.47 2.81
N CYS A 92 -33.04 1.95 3.80
CA CYS A 92 -32.79 2.61 5.09
C CYS A 92 -33.99 2.83 6.05
N GLU A 93 -34.81 1.79 6.26
CA GLU A 93 -35.43 1.55 7.58
C GLU A 93 -34.99 0.16 8.07
N GLY A 94 -34.31 0.08 9.22
CA GLY A 94 -33.99 -1.22 9.85
C GLY A 94 -32.62 -1.44 10.49
N PHE A 95 -31.76 -0.43 10.64
CA PHE A 95 -30.48 -0.58 11.39
C PHE A 95 -30.19 0.62 12.32
N LEU A 96 -29.37 0.37 13.35
CA LEU A 96 -29.04 1.31 14.43
C LEU A 96 -28.17 2.49 13.93
N PRO A 97 -28.27 3.69 14.55
CA PRO A 97 -27.90 4.97 13.93
C PRO A 97 -26.38 5.31 13.95
N ASN A 98 -25.49 4.32 13.83
CA ASN A 98 -24.04 4.49 14.01
C ASN A 98 -23.17 4.17 12.76
N SER A 99 -23.76 3.97 11.57
CA SER A 99 -23.01 3.74 10.33
C SER A 99 -22.74 5.06 9.58
N ARG A 100 -21.52 5.61 9.72
CA ARG A 100 -21.10 6.88 9.09
C ARG A 100 -21.25 6.90 7.57
N LEU A 101 -21.21 5.74 6.90
CA LEU A 101 -21.20 5.60 5.44
C LEU A 101 -22.47 6.14 4.73
N CYS A 102 -23.61 6.26 5.42
CA CYS A 102 -24.83 6.82 4.83
C CYS A 102 -24.87 8.36 4.79
N SER A 103 -24.05 9.04 5.60
CA SER A 103 -23.98 10.52 5.65
C SER A 103 -23.54 11.08 4.30
N ASP A 104 -22.46 10.52 3.76
CA ASP A 104 -21.78 11.06 2.58
C ASP A 104 -22.60 10.81 1.30
N THR A 105 -23.28 9.66 1.20
CA THR A 105 -24.17 9.35 0.09
C THR A 105 -25.50 10.11 0.11
N ALA A 106 -26.03 10.44 1.30
CA ALA A 106 -27.25 11.24 1.40
C ALA A 106 -27.01 12.71 1.04
N ARG A 107 -25.89 13.29 1.48
CA ARG A 107 -25.50 14.68 1.20
C ARG A 107 -25.17 14.98 -0.27
N LEU A 108 -24.92 13.95 -1.09
CA LEU A 108 -24.70 14.09 -2.53
C LEU A 108 -25.96 14.44 -3.34
N LEU A 109 -27.17 14.34 -2.76
CA LEU A 109 -28.44 14.49 -3.48
C LEU A 109 -29.20 15.80 -3.20
N THR A 110 -28.71 16.63 -2.26
CA THR A 110 -29.33 17.92 -1.89
C THR A 110 -28.45 19.07 -2.36
N GLY A 111 -28.92 19.83 -3.36
CA GLY A 111 -28.16 20.84 -4.12
C GLY A 111 -27.71 22.12 -3.38
N HIS A 112 -27.71 22.12 -2.04
CA HIS A 112 -26.96 23.07 -1.22
C HIS A 112 -25.99 22.27 -0.35
N ARG A 113 -24.71 22.32 -0.69
CA ARG A 113 -23.64 22.01 0.26
C ARG A 113 -23.30 23.31 0.98
N SER A 114 -23.32 23.28 2.32
CA SER A 114 -22.57 24.27 3.10
C SER A 114 -21.08 24.04 2.84
N GLU A 115 -20.28 25.10 2.97
CA GLU A 115 -18.83 24.97 3.02
C GLU A 115 -18.47 24.10 4.25
N THR A 116 -17.37 23.36 4.19
CA THR A 116 -16.93 22.55 5.34
C THR A 116 -15.41 22.43 5.42
N TYR A 117 -14.91 22.41 6.65
CA TYR A 117 -13.54 22.08 6.98
C TYR A 117 -13.54 21.10 8.15
N TRP A 118 -12.96 19.90 7.99
CA TRP A 118 -12.88 18.90 9.06
C TRP A 118 -11.67 17.96 8.89
N CYS A 119 -11.00 17.62 9.98
CA CYS A 119 -9.92 16.63 10.00
C CYS A 119 -10.26 15.43 10.89
N ASP A 120 -10.13 14.22 10.34
CA ASP A 120 -10.03 13.01 11.14
C ASP A 120 -8.59 12.84 11.61
N ARG A 121 -8.42 12.89 12.93
CA ARG A 121 -7.14 12.69 13.62
C ARG A 121 -7.16 11.42 14.50
N SER A 122 -8.15 10.53 14.31
CA SER A 122 -8.42 9.39 15.23
C SER A 122 -7.62 8.11 14.93
N ASP A 123 -7.17 7.91 13.69
CA ASP A 123 -6.23 6.82 13.36
C ASP A 123 -4.83 7.14 13.90
N ASN A 124 -4.08 6.11 14.32
CA ASN A 124 -2.75 6.30 14.91
C ASN A 124 -1.61 6.35 13.88
N ARG A 125 -1.90 6.07 12.60
CA ARG A 125 -0.94 6.01 11.49
C ARG A 125 -1.15 7.13 10.47
N THR A 126 -2.36 7.66 10.34
CA THR A 126 -2.65 8.74 9.39
C THR A 126 -3.48 9.85 10.02
N ASP A 127 -3.37 11.04 9.45
CA ASP A 127 -4.27 12.17 9.62
C ASP A 127 -4.85 12.51 8.25
N ILE A 128 -6.14 12.86 8.20
CA ILE A 128 -6.79 13.19 6.94
C ILE A 128 -7.83 14.32 7.09
N CYS A 129 -7.66 15.39 6.32
CA CYS A 129 -8.56 16.54 6.31
C CYS A 129 -9.39 16.58 5.03
N TYR A 130 -10.63 17.03 5.16
CA TYR A 130 -11.60 17.20 4.09
C TYR A 130 -12.07 18.65 4.09
N ILE A 131 -12.00 19.28 2.93
CA ILE A 131 -12.26 20.69 2.71
C ILE A 131 -13.22 20.80 1.52
N HIS A 132 -14.32 21.53 1.67
CA HIS A 132 -15.31 21.75 0.61
C HIS A 132 -15.73 23.21 0.57
N GLY A 133 -15.80 23.78 -0.64
CA GLY A 133 -16.05 25.20 -0.89
C GLY A 133 -15.11 25.71 -1.98
N ASP A 134 -14.69 26.96 -1.89
CA ASP A 134 -13.68 27.53 -2.80
C ASP A 134 -12.27 27.25 -2.25
N VAL A 135 -11.61 26.22 -2.81
CA VAL A 135 -10.36 25.67 -2.25
C VAL A 135 -9.17 25.95 -3.16
N HIS A 136 -8.24 26.78 -2.68
CA HIS A 136 -7.03 27.17 -3.40
C HIS A 136 -5.80 26.43 -2.88
N LEU A 137 -5.07 25.76 -3.78
CA LEU A 137 -3.77 25.13 -3.55
C LEU A 137 -2.65 26.08 -4.01
N TYR A 138 -1.83 26.55 -3.07
CA TYR A 138 -0.68 27.40 -3.35
C TYR A 138 0.64 26.59 -3.35
N PRO A 139 1.53 26.80 -4.34
CA PRO A 139 2.83 26.15 -4.41
C PRO A 139 3.83 26.73 -3.41
N GLY A 140 4.79 25.91 -2.98
CA GLY A 140 5.89 26.35 -2.10
C GLY A 140 6.92 27.18 -2.85
N ILE A 141 6.75 28.50 -2.88
CA ILE A 141 7.65 29.43 -3.59
C ILE A 141 8.61 30.11 -2.60
N ALA A 142 9.89 30.24 -2.99
CA ALA A 142 10.92 30.99 -2.27
C ALA A 142 11.06 30.64 -0.76
N GLY A 143 10.96 29.34 -0.43
CA GLY A 143 11.06 28.84 0.96
C GLY A 143 9.75 28.84 1.74
N GLN A 144 8.64 29.26 1.13
CA GLN A 144 7.30 29.03 1.70
C GLN A 144 6.90 27.56 1.56
N LYS A 145 6.12 27.07 2.53
CA LYS A 145 5.49 25.74 2.48
C LYS A 145 4.33 25.74 1.48
N VAL A 146 4.03 24.58 0.93
CA VAL A 146 2.76 24.35 0.22
C VAL A 146 1.59 24.61 1.18
N SER A 147 0.57 25.33 0.71
CA SER A 147 -0.64 25.58 1.51
C SER A 147 -1.92 25.31 0.75
N VAL A 148 -2.97 24.98 1.50
CA VAL A 148 -4.35 24.86 1.00
C VAL A 148 -5.21 25.82 1.81
N HIS A 149 -5.87 26.74 1.12
CA HIS A 149 -6.75 27.74 1.73
C HIS A 149 -8.20 27.46 1.31
N LEU A 150 -9.10 27.38 2.28
CA LEU A 150 -10.54 27.53 2.07
C LEU A 150 -10.93 29.00 2.19
N PHE A 151 -11.65 29.50 1.20
CA PHE A 151 -12.35 30.78 1.24
C PHE A 151 -13.81 30.46 1.60
N SER A 152 -14.28 31.00 2.73
CA SER A 152 -15.58 30.64 3.30
C SER A 152 -16.41 31.86 3.68
N ASN A 153 -17.71 31.76 3.40
CA ASN A 153 -18.75 32.73 3.74
C ASN A 153 -19.66 32.20 4.87
N ASP A 154 -19.42 30.97 5.33
CA ASP A 154 -20.21 30.28 6.36
C ASP A 154 -19.55 30.42 7.75
N ASP A 155 -20.23 31.13 8.65
CA ASP A 155 -19.84 31.32 10.06
C ASP A 155 -19.67 30.00 10.84
N SER A 156 -20.28 28.90 10.37
CA SER A 156 -20.20 27.58 11.01
C SER A 156 -19.01 26.72 10.52
N THR A 157 -18.33 27.15 9.46
CA THR A 157 -17.05 26.57 9.05
C THR A 157 -15.96 26.93 10.07
N TRP A 158 -14.96 26.06 10.25
CA TRP A 158 -13.79 26.42 11.04
C TRP A 158 -12.96 27.50 10.32
N HIS A 159 -12.55 28.55 11.03
CA HIS A 159 -11.68 29.61 10.51
C HIS A 159 -10.39 29.66 11.33
N GLY A 160 -9.23 29.70 10.67
CA GLY A 160 -7.93 29.61 11.33
C GLY A 160 -6.80 29.10 10.43
N GLU A 161 -5.71 28.66 11.06
CA GLU A 161 -4.52 28.09 10.41
C GLU A 161 -3.98 26.91 11.24
N GLU A 162 -3.69 25.79 10.58
CA GLU A 162 -3.03 24.61 11.16
C GLU A 162 -2.01 24.00 10.18
N GLN A 163 -1.36 22.91 10.58
CA GLN A 163 -0.44 22.15 9.73
C GLN A 163 -0.75 20.65 9.78
N ILE A 164 -0.47 19.97 8.67
CA ILE A 164 -0.56 18.52 8.53
C ILE A 164 0.63 18.00 7.73
N GLN A 165 1.12 16.82 8.08
CA GLN A 165 2.12 16.07 7.30
C GLN A 165 1.39 14.90 6.65
N PRO A 166 0.98 15.00 5.37
CA PRO A 166 0.03 14.08 4.77
C PRO A 166 0.70 12.79 4.28
N TYR A 167 1.17 11.97 5.24
CA TYR A 167 1.89 10.71 5.03
C TYR A 167 1.51 9.70 6.13
N THR A 168 1.32 8.42 5.80
CA THR A 168 0.67 7.46 6.71
C THR A 168 1.61 6.79 7.73
N ARG A 169 2.51 7.58 8.34
CA ARG A 169 3.43 7.15 9.43
C ARG A 169 3.39 8.06 10.67
N LYS A 170 2.24 8.67 10.97
CA LYS A 170 1.99 9.55 12.14
C LYS A 170 2.54 9.06 13.49
N TYR A 171 2.65 7.74 13.71
CA TYR A 171 3.20 7.14 14.94
C TYR A 171 4.74 7.14 15.03
N ASP A 172 5.46 7.57 14.00
CA ASP A 172 6.91 7.39 13.85
C ASP A 172 7.60 8.74 13.61
N PRO A 173 7.92 9.49 14.68
CA PRO A 173 8.38 10.89 14.58
C PRO A 173 9.60 11.08 13.66
N ALA A 174 10.58 10.17 13.70
CA ALA A 174 11.78 10.28 12.87
C ALA A 174 11.50 10.23 11.37
N THR A 175 10.44 9.52 10.95
CA THR A 175 9.94 9.57 9.56
C THR A 175 9.25 10.90 9.29
N MET A 176 8.36 11.30 10.19
CA MET A 176 7.56 12.51 10.03
C MET A 176 8.43 13.78 10.04
N ASP A 177 9.54 13.80 10.74
CA ASP A 177 10.56 14.87 10.70
C ASP A 177 11.15 15.08 9.30
N THR A 178 11.04 14.10 8.40
CA THR A 178 11.44 14.21 6.98
C THR A 178 10.29 14.53 6.01
N VAL A 179 9.05 14.58 6.51
CA VAL A 179 7.85 14.86 5.70
C VAL A 179 7.51 16.35 5.79
N ASP A 180 7.54 17.04 4.65
CA ASP A 180 7.24 18.48 4.61
C ASP A 180 5.77 18.75 5.01
N PRO A 181 5.52 19.59 6.03
CA PRO A 181 4.16 19.91 6.45
C PRO A 181 3.49 20.87 5.48
N VAL A 182 2.28 20.51 5.06
CA VAL A 182 1.34 21.37 4.36
C VAL A 182 0.64 22.28 5.38
N VAL A 183 0.53 23.57 5.05
CA VAL A 183 -0.22 24.53 5.85
C VAL A 183 -1.68 24.54 5.39
N LEU A 184 -2.63 24.35 6.31
CA LEU A 184 -4.05 24.46 6.03
C LEU A 184 -4.59 25.75 6.63
N LYS A 185 -5.35 26.51 5.83
CA LYS A 185 -6.01 27.74 6.30
C LYS A 185 -7.47 27.74 5.91
N SER A 186 -8.29 28.39 6.72
CA SER A 186 -9.66 28.73 6.37
C SER A 186 -9.91 30.17 6.79
N LYS A 187 -10.44 30.98 5.87
CA LYS A 187 -10.59 32.44 6.02
C LYS A 187 -11.98 32.88 5.55
N TYR A 188 -12.54 33.85 6.28
CA TYR A 188 -13.71 34.62 5.84
C TYR A 188 -13.43 35.41 4.56
N THR A 189 -14.28 35.25 3.55
CA THR A 189 -14.14 35.90 2.23
C THR A 189 -14.18 37.43 2.31
N GLU A 190 -14.93 38.03 3.24
CA GLU A 190 -15.12 39.48 3.33
C GLU A 190 -13.83 40.28 3.64
N PHE A 191 -12.79 39.63 4.19
CA PHE A 191 -11.52 40.29 4.54
C PHE A 191 -10.46 40.26 3.42
N PHE A 192 -10.83 39.85 2.19
CA PHE A 192 -9.87 39.64 1.11
C PHE A 192 -9.59 40.84 0.20
N HIS A 193 -8.32 40.97 -0.18
CA HIS A 193 -7.92 41.72 -1.36
C HIS A 193 -8.02 40.84 -2.62
N PRO A 194 -8.55 41.35 -3.76
CA PRO A 194 -8.73 40.57 -5.00
C PRO A 194 -7.46 39.97 -5.62
N VAL A 195 -6.26 40.33 -5.10
CA VAL A 195 -4.97 39.84 -5.58
C VAL A 195 -4.62 38.47 -4.97
N GLU A 196 -5.12 38.14 -3.78
CA GLU A 196 -4.87 36.82 -3.16
C GLU A 196 -5.76 35.71 -3.76
N SER A 197 -6.88 36.05 -4.42
CA SER A 197 -7.87 35.10 -4.95
C SER A 197 -7.68 34.72 -6.42
N VAL A 198 -6.52 35.01 -7.04
CA VAL A 198 -6.29 34.72 -8.46
C VAL A 198 -5.86 33.26 -8.68
N CYS A 199 -6.73 32.48 -9.29
CA CYS A 199 -6.44 31.13 -9.78
C CYS A 199 -5.70 31.17 -11.13
N ASP A 200 -4.52 30.54 -11.24
CA ASP A 200 -3.87 30.31 -12.53
C ASP A 200 -4.57 29.21 -13.33
N ILE A 201 -5.11 28.20 -12.63
CA ILE A 201 -5.79 27.02 -13.18
C ILE A 201 -6.98 26.68 -12.26
N VAL A 202 -8.17 26.54 -12.84
CA VAL A 202 -9.39 26.11 -12.14
C VAL A 202 -9.75 24.70 -12.57
N HIS A 203 -10.06 23.81 -11.62
CA HIS A 203 -10.48 22.43 -11.87
C HIS A 203 -11.95 22.23 -11.50
N SER A 204 -12.68 21.43 -12.26
CA SER A 204 -14.08 21.05 -11.97
C SER A 204 -14.21 19.73 -11.19
N VAL A 205 -13.10 19.24 -10.62
CA VAL A 205 -12.98 17.97 -9.89
C VAL A 205 -12.16 18.18 -8.62
N PRO A 206 -12.35 17.35 -7.58
CA PRO A 206 -11.64 17.47 -6.31
C PRO A 206 -10.13 17.22 -6.40
N LEU A 207 -9.40 17.69 -5.38
CA LEU A 207 -7.99 17.41 -5.11
C LEU A 207 -7.85 16.28 -4.08
N ILE A 208 -6.85 15.39 -4.27
CA ILE A 208 -6.19 14.68 -3.15
C ILE A 208 -4.73 15.17 -3.09
N LEU A 209 -4.29 15.64 -1.93
CA LEU A 209 -2.93 16.12 -1.67
C LEU A 209 -2.23 15.23 -0.64
N PHE A 210 -1.05 14.69 -0.98
CA PHE A 210 -0.25 13.84 -0.11
C PHE A 210 1.26 13.99 -0.34
N SER A 211 2.08 13.45 0.56
CA SER A 211 3.54 13.43 0.42
C SER A 211 4.03 12.11 -0.15
N ALA A 212 5.03 12.20 -1.03
CA ALA A 212 5.90 11.12 -1.50
C ALA A 212 7.34 11.26 -0.94
N GLY A 213 7.46 11.85 0.25
CA GLY A 213 8.67 11.89 1.08
C GLY A 213 8.77 10.68 2.01
N GLY A 214 9.31 10.86 3.23
CA GLY A 214 9.46 9.76 4.19
C GLY A 214 10.31 8.61 3.62
N TYR A 215 9.82 7.38 3.74
CA TYR A 215 10.49 6.17 3.24
C TYR A 215 10.24 5.85 1.75
N THR A 216 9.59 6.76 1.03
CA THR A 216 9.24 6.56 -0.39
C THR A 216 10.48 6.26 -1.23
N GLY A 217 10.37 5.24 -2.08
CA GLY A 217 11.48 4.59 -2.77
C GLY A 217 11.82 3.20 -2.24
N ASN A 218 11.64 2.95 -0.95
CA ASN A 218 11.70 1.60 -0.40
C ASN A 218 10.45 0.82 -0.88
N PRO A 219 10.60 -0.35 -1.54
CA PRO A 219 9.47 -1.06 -2.15
C PRO A 219 8.38 -1.56 -1.18
N TYR A 220 8.62 -1.60 0.13
CA TYR A 220 7.52 -1.82 1.10
C TYR A 220 6.67 -0.55 1.22
N HIS A 221 7.31 0.58 1.51
CA HIS A 221 6.67 1.86 1.81
C HIS A 221 6.05 2.52 0.57
N ASP A 222 6.66 2.36 -0.61
CA ASP A 222 6.05 2.69 -1.91
C ASP A 222 4.61 2.17 -1.98
N PHE A 223 4.39 0.90 -1.61
CA PHE A 223 3.07 0.27 -1.67
C PHE A 223 2.24 0.50 -0.40
N GLN A 224 2.83 0.33 0.78
CA GLN A 224 2.15 0.37 2.07
C GLN A 224 1.80 1.79 2.53
N ASP A 225 2.75 2.73 2.44
CA ASP A 225 2.57 4.08 2.98
C ASP A 225 1.95 5.03 1.94
N VAL A 226 2.03 4.71 0.63
CA VAL A 226 1.58 5.60 -0.46
C VAL A 226 0.57 4.97 -1.43
N LEU A 227 0.94 3.95 -2.22
CA LEU A 227 0.10 3.52 -3.36
C LEU A 227 -1.21 2.81 -2.96
N VAL A 228 -1.20 1.97 -1.92
CA VAL A 228 -2.44 1.34 -1.41
C VAL A 228 -3.32 2.38 -0.69
N PRO A 229 -2.81 3.26 0.18
CA PRO A 229 -3.57 4.40 0.71
C PRO A 229 -4.15 5.33 -0.35
N MET A 230 -3.41 5.62 -1.42
CA MET A 230 -3.90 6.43 -2.53
C MET A 230 -5.00 5.70 -3.30
N PHE A 231 -4.91 4.38 -3.52
CA PHE A 231 -6.02 3.61 -4.09
C PHE A 231 -7.28 3.69 -3.21
N ILE A 232 -7.15 3.45 -1.91
CA ILE A 232 -8.26 3.55 -0.94
C ILE A 232 -8.91 4.94 -0.99
N THR A 233 -8.09 6.00 -0.97
CA THR A 233 -8.55 7.40 -0.88
C THR A 233 -9.14 7.91 -2.20
N SER A 234 -8.57 7.51 -3.35
CA SER A 234 -9.04 7.93 -4.68
C SER A 234 -10.26 7.16 -5.18
N LYS A 235 -10.53 5.95 -4.65
CA LYS A 235 -11.56 5.06 -5.21
C LYS A 235 -12.98 5.66 -5.29
N PRO A 236 -13.50 6.40 -4.30
CA PRO A 236 -14.83 7.03 -4.37
C PRO A 236 -15.01 7.98 -5.57
N TYR A 237 -13.92 8.58 -6.06
CA TYR A 237 -13.94 9.54 -7.17
C TYR A 237 -13.90 8.89 -8.56
N ASN A 238 -13.62 7.58 -8.66
CA ASN A 238 -13.60 6.83 -9.93
C ASN A 238 -12.76 7.51 -11.05
N GLY A 239 -11.62 8.10 -10.67
CA GLY A 239 -10.73 8.84 -11.56
C GLY A 239 -11.06 10.32 -11.78
N GLU A 240 -12.22 10.81 -11.32
CA GLU A 240 -12.58 12.24 -11.31
C GLU A 240 -11.97 12.97 -10.11
N VAL A 241 -10.64 12.98 -10.04
CA VAL A 241 -9.85 13.59 -8.96
C VAL A 241 -8.44 13.92 -9.46
N VAL A 242 -7.90 15.05 -9.04
CA VAL A 242 -6.52 15.48 -9.31
C VAL A 242 -5.63 15.07 -8.15
N PHE A 243 -4.41 14.62 -8.43
CA PHE A 243 -3.39 14.36 -7.40
C PHE A 243 -2.39 15.51 -7.34
N GLY A 244 -2.32 16.17 -6.18
CA GLY A 244 -1.17 16.97 -5.79
C GLY A 244 -0.22 16.10 -4.97
N ILE A 245 1.09 16.13 -5.28
CA ILE A 245 2.08 15.32 -4.56
C ILE A 245 3.24 16.21 -4.12
N THR A 246 3.50 16.30 -2.81
CA THR A 246 4.67 16.98 -2.24
C THR A 246 5.84 16.02 -2.13
N GLN A 247 7.08 16.53 -2.21
CA GLN A 247 8.31 15.74 -2.09
C GLN A 247 8.45 14.61 -3.14
N ALA A 248 7.65 14.65 -4.21
CA ALA A 248 7.67 13.70 -5.31
C ALA A 248 8.99 13.79 -6.10
N ARG A 249 9.82 12.74 -6.02
CA ARG A 249 11.05 12.64 -6.79
C ARG A 249 10.71 12.24 -8.23
N ASP A 250 11.31 12.88 -9.23
CA ASP A 250 11.04 12.65 -10.66
C ASP A 250 11.05 11.16 -11.04
N TRP A 251 12.09 10.42 -10.64
CA TRP A 251 12.21 8.99 -10.91
C TRP A 251 11.09 8.14 -10.25
N TRP A 252 10.46 8.63 -9.17
CA TRP A 252 9.35 7.95 -8.52
C TRP A 252 8.05 8.16 -9.30
N LEU A 253 7.80 9.39 -9.76
CA LEU A 253 6.70 9.73 -10.65
C LEU A 253 6.80 8.95 -11.97
N GLU A 254 7.99 8.82 -12.55
CA GLU A 254 8.25 7.98 -13.73
C GLU A 254 8.00 6.49 -13.44
N LYS A 255 8.62 5.95 -12.38
CA LYS A 255 8.53 4.55 -11.95
C LYS A 255 7.08 4.09 -11.80
N PHE A 256 6.23 4.93 -11.20
CA PHE A 256 4.85 4.60 -10.90
C PHE A 256 3.80 5.20 -11.84
N SER A 257 4.16 6.07 -12.80
CA SER A 257 3.21 6.72 -13.74
C SER A 257 2.16 5.77 -14.36
N PRO A 258 2.50 4.54 -14.80
CA PRO A 258 1.52 3.60 -15.35
C PRO A 258 0.41 3.20 -14.36
N LEU A 259 0.72 3.20 -13.06
CA LEU A 259 -0.19 2.88 -11.96
C LEU A 259 -0.94 4.12 -11.47
N LEU A 260 -0.27 5.26 -11.33
CA LEU A 260 -0.92 6.53 -10.93
C LEU A 260 -2.06 6.88 -11.92
N ARG A 261 -1.82 6.70 -13.23
CA ARG A 261 -2.80 6.88 -14.32
C ARG A 261 -3.94 5.83 -14.36
N GLN A 262 -4.01 4.89 -13.42
CA GLN A 262 -5.20 4.06 -13.20
C GLN A 262 -6.18 4.66 -12.18
N MET A 263 -5.72 5.63 -11.37
CA MET A 263 -6.46 6.20 -10.24
C MET A 263 -6.89 7.66 -10.46
N THR A 264 -6.28 8.36 -11.43
CA THR A 264 -6.72 9.68 -11.92
C THR A 264 -6.81 9.68 -13.45
N LYS A 265 -7.77 10.46 -13.98
CA LYS A 265 -7.89 10.80 -15.41
C LYS A 265 -7.13 12.08 -15.79
N TYR A 266 -6.65 12.81 -14.79
CA TYR A 266 -6.08 14.16 -14.92
C TYR A 266 -4.55 14.13 -14.84
N GLU A 267 -3.91 15.27 -15.09
CA GLU A 267 -2.47 15.43 -14.86
C GLU A 267 -2.18 15.54 -13.36
N ILE A 268 -0.99 15.05 -12.98
CA ILE A 268 -0.54 15.04 -11.58
C ILE A 268 0.25 16.32 -11.34
N ILE A 269 -0.10 17.05 -10.29
CA ILE A 269 0.58 18.27 -9.88
C ILE A 269 1.74 17.87 -8.96
N ASP A 270 2.96 17.83 -9.50
CA ASP A 270 4.17 17.79 -8.69
C ASP A 270 4.36 19.16 -8.01
N MET A 271 4.19 19.19 -6.69
CA MET A 271 4.28 20.42 -5.89
C MET A 271 5.72 20.91 -5.69
N ASN A 272 6.74 20.13 -6.07
CA ASN A 272 8.14 20.56 -6.07
C ASN A 272 8.46 21.44 -7.29
N GLN A 273 7.84 21.14 -8.44
CA GLN A 273 8.08 21.84 -9.71
C GLN A 273 6.99 22.87 -10.04
N ASN A 274 5.77 22.70 -9.52
CA ASN A 274 4.67 23.63 -9.75
C ASN A 274 4.93 25.04 -9.18
N LYS A 275 4.49 26.07 -9.92
CA LYS A 275 4.58 27.50 -9.57
C LYS A 275 3.26 28.25 -9.78
N LYS A 276 2.16 27.51 -9.95
CA LYS A 276 0.81 28.03 -10.21
C LYS A 276 -0.15 27.76 -9.05
N VAL A 277 -1.08 28.68 -8.82
CA VAL A 277 -2.21 28.50 -7.91
C VAL A 277 -3.30 27.69 -8.62
N HIS A 278 -3.72 26.59 -8.01
CA HIS A 278 -4.79 25.73 -8.53
C HIS A 278 -6.02 25.78 -7.63
N CYS A 279 -7.21 25.93 -8.22
CA CYS A 279 -8.46 26.04 -7.48
C CYS A 279 -9.40 24.86 -7.74
N PHE A 280 -10.09 24.40 -6.70
CA PHE A 280 -10.87 23.16 -6.65
C PHE A 280 -12.17 23.32 -5.84
N PRO A 281 -13.24 22.55 -6.14
CA PRO A 281 -14.48 22.53 -5.35
C PRO A 281 -14.39 21.72 -4.05
N ASP A 282 -13.42 20.80 -3.95
CA ASP A 282 -13.11 20.04 -2.74
C ASP A 282 -11.61 19.70 -2.70
N ALA A 283 -11.07 19.49 -1.50
CA ALA A 283 -9.77 18.87 -1.30
C ALA A 283 -9.79 17.85 -0.15
N THR A 284 -9.06 16.75 -0.35
CA THR A 284 -8.72 15.78 0.69
C THR A 284 -7.21 15.81 0.92
N ILE A 285 -6.77 16.07 2.15
CA ILE A 285 -5.36 16.23 2.50
C ILE A 285 -4.94 15.08 3.40
N GLY A 286 -4.01 14.24 2.95
CA GLY A 286 -3.67 12.96 3.59
C GLY A 286 -4.38 11.76 2.94
N LEU A 287 -4.01 10.55 3.38
CA LEU A 287 -4.48 9.29 2.79
C LEU A 287 -5.04 8.33 3.85
N ARG A 288 -6.09 7.57 3.52
CA ARG A 288 -6.70 6.52 4.36
C ARG A 288 -5.93 5.21 4.26
N LEU A 289 -5.65 4.52 5.38
CA LEU A 289 -4.88 3.27 5.42
C LEU A 289 -5.62 2.16 6.20
N HIS A 290 -5.96 1.03 5.55
CA HIS A 290 -6.85 0.00 6.11
C HIS A 290 -6.15 -1.20 6.82
N GLY A 291 -4.82 -1.24 6.83
CA GLY A 291 -4.04 -2.31 7.50
C GLY A 291 -2.59 -2.32 7.00
N GLU A 292 -1.92 -3.48 7.06
CA GLU A 292 -0.65 -3.71 6.36
C GLU A 292 -0.94 -4.43 5.04
N LEU A 293 -0.55 -3.82 3.92
CA LEU A 293 -0.81 -4.26 2.53
C LEU A 293 -2.25 -4.81 2.31
N LYS A 294 -3.22 -4.08 2.88
CA LYS A 294 -4.63 -4.46 2.99
C LYS A 294 -5.54 -3.32 2.56
N VAL A 295 -6.53 -3.65 1.75
CA VAL A 295 -7.76 -2.87 1.54
C VAL A 295 -8.89 -3.60 2.27
N ASP A 296 -9.49 -2.97 3.28
CA ASP A 296 -10.62 -3.53 4.04
C ASP A 296 -11.96 -3.24 3.33
N PRO A 297 -12.73 -4.26 2.89
CA PRO A 297 -13.96 -4.05 2.11
C PRO A 297 -15.08 -3.32 2.87
N ALA A 298 -15.16 -3.46 4.20
CA ALA A 298 -16.23 -2.83 4.98
C ALA A 298 -16.09 -1.30 5.08
N HIS A 299 -14.97 -0.77 4.58
CA HIS A 299 -14.62 0.65 4.59
C HIS A 299 -14.45 1.22 3.16
N MET A 300 -14.89 0.48 2.13
CA MET A 300 -14.75 0.83 0.71
C MET A 300 -16.14 0.99 0.04
N PRO A 301 -16.29 1.91 -0.94
CA PRO A 301 -17.60 2.31 -1.47
C PRO A 301 -18.36 1.21 -2.20
N HIS A 302 -17.67 0.20 -2.75
CA HIS A 302 -18.27 -0.95 -3.44
C HIS A 302 -17.72 -2.29 -2.94
N ASN A 303 -17.23 -2.32 -1.69
CA ASN A 303 -16.57 -3.48 -1.06
C ASN A 303 -15.27 -3.91 -1.78
N GLU A 304 -14.50 -2.97 -2.31
CA GLU A 304 -13.20 -3.23 -2.93
C GLU A 304 -12.22 -3.93 -1.98
N THR A 305 -11.41 -4.81 -2.55
CA THR A 305 -10.45 -5.66 -1.86
C THR A 305 -9.01 -5.33 -2.29
N MET A 306 -8.01 -5.94 -1.64
CA MET A 306 -6.63 -5.86 -2.12
C MET A 306 -6.43 -6.56 -3.47
N LYS A 307 -7.34 -7.48 -3.86
CA LYS A 307 -7.36 -8.06 -5.20
C LYS A 307 -7.75 -7.02 -6.27
N ASP A 308 -8.59 -6.04 -5.96
CA ASP A 308 -8.96 -4.97 -6.90
C ASP A 308 -7.80 -4.00 -7.14
N PHE A 309 -6.99 -3.75 -6.10
CA PHE A 309 -5.69 -3.08 -6.23
C PHE A 309 -4.71 -3.92 -7.07
N GLN A 310 -4.61 -5.22 -6.84
CA GLN A 310 -3.78 -6.13 -7.65
C GLN A 310 -4.24 -6.17 -9.13
N ASP A 311 -5.54 -6.24 -9.40
CA ASP A 311 -6.08 -6.19 -10.76
C ASP A 311 -5.77 -4.84 -11.46
N MET A 312 -5.70 -3.75 -10.70
CA MET A 312 -5.25 -2.44 -11.18
C MET A 312 -3.75 -2.43 -11.49
N VAL A 313 -2.92 -3.04 -10.64
CA VAL A 313 -1.48 -3.25 -10.89
C VAL A 313 -1.27 -4.13 -12.14
N HIS A 314 -2.09 -5.17 -12.33
CA HIS A 314 -2.10 -5.98 -13.55
C HIS A 314 -2.49 -5.18 -14.80
N ARG A 315 -3.47 -4.26 -14.72
CA ARG A 315 -3.81 -3.35 -15.84
C ARG A 315 -2.70 -2.34 -16.15
N ALA A 316 -2.02 -1.82 -15.13
CA ALA A 316 -0.92 -0.85 -15.28
C ALA A 316 0.30 -1.44 -15.99
N TYR A 317 0.78 -2.62 -15.54
CA TYR A 317 2.04 -3.22 -16.01
C TYR A 317 1.87 -4.40 -16.97
N GLY A 318 0.65 -4.92 -17.12
CA GLY A 318 0.30 -5.88 -18.16
C GLY A 318 0.42 -5.31 -19.57
N ASP A 319 0.54 -6.20 -20.54
CA ASP A 319 0.36 -5.84 -21.95
C ASP A 319 -1.14 -5.68 -22.23
N CYS A 320 -1.52 -4.65 -22.98
CA CYS A 320 -2.91 -4.49 -23.42
C CYS A 320 -3.36 -5.77 -24.16
N PRO A 321 -4.57 -6.28 -23.90
CA PRO A 321 -5.06 -7.50 -24.53
C PRO A 321 -5.35 -7.28 -26.02
N SER A 322 -4.30 -7.43 -26.84
CA SER A 322 -4.48 -7.70 -28.26
C SER A 322 -5.33 -8.96 -28.44
N HIS A 323 -6.12 -9.05 -29.49
CA HIS A 323 -6.99 -10.23 -29.71
C HIS A 323 -6.19 -11.56 -29.86
N LYS A 324 -4.87 -11.52 -30.07
CA LYS A 324 -3.98 -12.69 -29.98
C LYS A 324 -3.71 -13.13 -28.53
N HIS A 325 -3.47 -12.18 -27.62
CA HIS A 325 -3.07 -12.50 -26.24
C HIS A 325 -4.16 -13.25 -25.45
N LEU A 326 -5.45 -13.15 -25.80
CA LEU A 326 -6.49 -13.98 -25.14
C LEU A 326 -6.37 -15.47 -25.47
N ALA A 327 -5.83 -15.84 -26.64
CA ALA A 327 -5.53 -17.24 -26.97
C ALA A 327 -4.30 -17.73 -26.20
N GLU A 328 -3.25 -16.91 -26.14
CA GLU A 328 -1.99 -17.24 -25.45
C GLU A 328 -2.13 -17.23 -23.92
N ALA A 329 -2.99 -16.38 -23.35
CA ALA A 329 -3.33 -16.40 -21.94
C ALA A 329 -4.08 -17.67 -21.55
N LYS A 330 -4.98 -18.17 -22.41
CA LYS A 330 -5.61 -19.49 -22.23
C LYS A 330 -4.60 -20.63 -22.41
N ALA A 331 -3.68 -20.53 -23.38
CA ALA A 331 -2.56 -21.47 -23.50
C ALA A 331 -1.56 -21.37 -22.33
N SER A 332 -1.62 -20.32 -21.52
CA SER A 332 -0.85 -20.16 -20.29
C SER A 332 -1.43 -20.92 -19.09
N SER A 333 -2.41 -21.81 -19.29
CA SER A 333 -2.66 -22.99 -18.44
C SER A 333 -1.50 -24.01 -18.53
N ARG A 334 -0.27 -23.50 -18.39
CA ARG A 334 0.96 -24.28 -18.54
C ARG A 334 1.10 -25.22 -17.36
N CYS A 335 1.38 -26.49 -17.65
CA CYS A 335 1.67 -27.58 -16.73
C CYS A 335 0.46 -28.28 -16.05
N ALA A 336 -0.78 -28.06 -16.53
CA ALA A 336 -1.96 -28.77 -16.05
C ALA A 336 -1.90 -30.32 -16.15
N ASN A 337 -1.08 -30.86 -17.08
CA ASN A 337 -0.89 -32.31 -17.29
C ASN A 337 0.44 -32.83 -16.70
N TYR A 338 0.73 -32.54 -15.44
CA TYR A 338 1.93 -33.03 -14.73
C TYR A 338 2.00 -34.57 -14.60
N SER A 339 0.91 -35.28 -14.90
CA SER A 339 0.77 -36.74 -14.76
C SER A 339 1.31 -37.57 -15.93
N LEU A 340 1.79 -36.94 -17.02
CA LEU A 340 2.39 -37.66 -18.15
C LEU A 340 3.92 -37.54 -18.14
N LYS A 341 4.62 -38.69 -18.02
CA LYS A 341 6.08 -38.77 -18.15
C LYS A 341 6.51 -38.29 -19.55
N GLY A 342 6.99 -37.05 -19.65
CA GLY A 342 7.52 -36.49 -20.91
C GLY A 342 7.17 -35.02 -21.18
N SER A 343 6.38 -34.33 -20.37
CA SER A 343 6.12 -32.90 -20.56
C SER A 343 7.28 -32.02 -20.05
N ASP A 344 7.93 -31.25 -20.92
CA ASP A 344 8.99 -30.26 -20.59
C ASP A 344 8.53 -29.05 -19.74
N CYS A 345 7.32 -29.11 -19.19
CA CYS A 345 6.71 -28.01 -18.46
C CYS A 345 7.19 -27.96 -17.01
N LYS A 346 8.26 -27.19 -16.76
CA LYS A 346 8.77 -26.91 -15.42
C LYS A 346 8.04 -25.73 -14.78
N LEU A 347 7.75 -25.87 -13.48
CA LEU A 347 7.26 -24.76 -12.65
C LEU A 347 8.33 -23.66 -12.54
N LYS A 348 7.90 -22.40 -12.59
CA LYS A 348 8.79 -21.24 -12.55
C LYS A 348 9.00 -20.72 -11.14
N LEU A 349 10.26 -20.75 -10.69
CA LEU A 349 10.73 -20.19 -9.41
C LEU A 349 11.52 -18.90 -9.66
N VAL A 350 10.99 -17.78 -9.17
CA VAL A 350 11.75 -16.53 -9.04
C VAL A 350 12.42 -16.49 -7.68
N ILE A 351 13.73 -16.21 -7.64
CA ILE A 351 14.47 -15.96 -6.39
C ILE A 351 14.84 -14.48 -6.33
N LEU A 352 14.32 -13.76 -5.33
CA LEU A 352 14.68 -12.38 -5.05
C LEU A 352 15.98 -12.35 -4.23
N ALA A 353 17.05 -12.01 -4.92
CA ALA A 353 18.38 -11.76 -4.37
C ALA A 353 18.41 -10.44 -3.56
N ARG A 354 19.44 -10.33 -2.72
CA ARG A 354 19.83 -9.11 -1.99
C ARG A 354 21.35 -9.03 -1.98
N ASN A 355 21.90 -7.82 -2.13
CA ASN A 355 23.34 -7.57 -2.27
C ASN A 355 23.96 -6.69 -1.14
N GLN A 356 23.16 -6.27 -0.14
CA GLN A 356 23.62 -5.36 0.93
C GLN A 356 23.36 -5.92 2.33
N THR A 357 22.12 -6.33 2.61
CA THR A 357 21.70 -6.92 3.89
C THR A 357 20.85 -8.16 3.62
N ARG A 358 20.84 -9.15 4.53
CA ARG A 358 19.98 -10.36 4.44
C ARG A 358 20.22 -11.16 3.15
N MET A 359 21.48 -11.27 2.74
CA MET A 359 21.94 -11.97 1.55
C MET A 359 21.83 -13.49 1.70
N ILE A 360 21.58 -14.20 0.60
CA ILE A 360 21.67 -15.67 0.56
C ILE A 360 23.11 -16.06 0.19
N LEU A 361 23.95 -16.33 1.18
CA LEU A 361 25.39 -16.61 1.03
C LEU A 361 25.72 -17.84 0.16
N ASN A 362 24.72 -18.68 -0.13
CA ASN A 362 24.84 -19.81 -1.05
C ASN A 362 23.85 -19.75 -2.22
N GLN A 363 23.43 -18.55 -2.65
CA GLN A 363 22.43 -18.32 -3.71
C GLN A 363 22.65 -19.15 -4.97
N ALA A 364 23.89 -19.25 -5.48
CA ALA A 364 24.20 -20.06 -6.66
C ALA A 364 23.98 -21.56 -6.42
N GLN A 365 24.29 -22.06 -5.21
CA GLN A 365 24.04 -23.46 -4.81
C GLN A 365 22.53 -23.71 -4.65
N VAL A 366 21.80 -22.75 -4.08
CA VAL A 366 20.34 -22.76 -3.89
C VAL A 366 19.60 -22.78 -5.23
N ALA A 367 19.95 -21.89 -6.16
CA ALA A 367 19.36 -21.86 -7.50
C ALA A 367 19.66 -23.14 -8.30
N SER A 368 20.93 -23.57 -8.32
CA SER A 368 21.32 -24.84 -8.98
C SER A 368 20.63 -26.06 -8.35
N PHE A 369 20.34 -26.03 -7.04
CA PHE A 369 19.61 -27.08 -6.36
C PHE A 369 18.13 -27.09 -6.78
N ALA A 370 17.47 -25.94 -6.80
CA ALA A 370 16.08 -25.83 -7.27
C ALA A 370 15.91 -26.26 -8.74
N GLN A 371 16.89 -25.97 -9.60
CA GLN A 371 16.94 -26.47 -10.99
C GLN A 371 17.02 -28.00 -11.07
N ARG A 372 17.83 -28.65 -10.21
CA ARG A 372 17.90 -30.12 -10.10
C ARG A 372 16.63 -30.72 -9.48
N GLU A 373 15.99 -29.99 -8.58
CA GLU A 373 14.63 -30.29 -8.13
C GLU A 373 13.56 -29.90 -9.17
N GLY A 374 13.92 -29.61 -10.43
CA GLY A 374 12.99 -29.56 -11.55
C GLY A 374 12.27 -28.23 -11.79
N PHE A 375 12.65 -27.15 -11.12
CA PHE A 375 12.15 -25.81 -11.43
C PHE A 375 12.87 -25.19 -12.63
N ASP A 376 12.18 -24.32 -13.36
CA ASP A 376 12.81 -23.26 -14.17
C ASP A 376 13.10 -22.09 -13.21
N VAL A 377 14.35 -21.67 -13.09
CA VAL A 377 14.80 -20.79 -11.99
C VAL A 377 15.42 -19.51 -12.52
N GLN A 378 14.82 -18.38 -12.16
CA GLN A 378 15.33 -17.05 -12.46
C GLN A 378 15.67 -16.30 -11.17
N VAL A 379 16.91 -15.79 -11.08
CA VAL A 379 17.34 -14.95 -9.96
C VAL A 379 17.20 -13.48 -10.37
N LEU A 380 16.56 -12.67 -9.53
CA LEU A 380 16.37 -11.23 -9.72
C LEU A 380 16.99 -10.46 -8.57
N ASN A 381 17.73 -9.38 -8.85
CA ASN A 381 18.22 -8.43 -7.86
C ASN A 381 17.56 -7.05 -8.10
N PRO A 382 16.32 -6.83 -7.62
CA PRO A 382 15.62 -5.56 -7.83
C PRO A 382 16.23 -4.45 -6.94
N TRP A 383 16.75 -3.41 -7.58
CA TRP A 383 17.22 -2.16 -6.98
C TRP A 383 16.30 -0.98 -7.38
N GLY A 384 16.49 0.21 -6.80
CA GLY A 384 15.58 1.36 -6.94
C GLY A 384 15.15 1.71 -8.38
N GLY A 385 16.09 1.74 -9.33
CA GLY A 385 15.84 2.02 -10.75
C GLY A 385 15.38 0.82 -11.59
N THR A 386 14.97 -0.29 -10.99
CA THR A 386 14.48 -1.46 -11.72
C THR A 386 13.15 -1.17 -12.40
N ASN A 387 13.10 -1.29 -13.74
CA ASN A 387 11.88 -1.06 -14.50
C ASN A 387 10.74 -1.99 -14.04
N LEU A 388 9.68 -1.42 -13.46
CA LEU A 388 8.58 -2.19 -12.86
C LEU A 388 7.81 -3.03 -13.87
N ARG A 389 7.69 -2.62 -15.14
CA ARG A 389 7.03 -3.42 -16.19
C ARG A 389 7.83 -4.70 -16.47
N THR A 390 9.15 -4.64 -16.51
CA THR A 390 10.02 -5.81 -16.66
C THR A 390 9.95 -6.72 -15.44
N LEU A 391 10.02 -6.15 -14.23
CA LEU A 391 9.92 -6.89 -12.96
C LEU A 391 8.56 -7.60 -12.81
N TYR A 392 7.48 -6.88 -13.15
CA TYR A 392 6.12 -7.42 -13.20
C TYR A 392 6.01 -8.61 -14.16
N LYS A 393 6.50 -8.49 -15.40
CA LYS A 393 6.40 -9.58 -16.39
C LYS A 393 7.07 -10.88 -15.93
N VAL A 394 8.18 -10.78 -15.19
CA VAL A 394 8.85 -11.96 -14.63
C VAL A 394 8.05 -12.54 -13.45
N ILE A 395 7.68 -11.72 -12.46
CA ILE A 395 7.03 -12.21 -11.22
C ILE A 395 5.60 -12.69 -11.48
N ASN A 396 4.83 -12.01 -12.33
CA ASN A 396 3.51 -12.49 -12.77
C ASN A 396 3.61 -13.79 -13.59
N GLY A 397 4.72 -13.98 -14.29
CA GLY A 397 5.05 -15.19 -15.05
C GLY A 397 5.61 -16.35 -14.21
N ALA A 398 5.81 -16.16 -12.89
CA ALA A 398 6.30 -17.19 -11.97
C ALA A 398 5.16 -17.95 -11.30
N ASP A 399 5.38 -19.21 -10.95
CA ASP A 399 4.46 -20.04 -10.15
C ASP A 399 4.84 -20.03 -8.67
N VAL A 400 6.14 -19.81 -8.39
CA VAL A 400 6.71 -19.68 -7.06
C VAL A 400 7.62 -18.45 -7.01
N MET A 401 7.55 -17.65 -5.94
CA MET A 401 8.52 -16.62 -5.62
C MET A 401 9.17 -16.93 -4.27
N MET A 402 10.49 -16.82 -4.17
CA MET A 402 11.25 -17.04 -2.93
C MET A 402 12.15 -15.83 -2.63
N GLY A 403 12.26 -15.43 -1.36
CA GLY A 403 13.19 -14.38 -0.95
C GLY A 403 13.33 -14.27 0.57
N VAL A 404 14.35 -13.55 1.03
CA VAL A 404 14.57 -13.26 2.45
C VAL A 404 13.74 -12.06 2.89
N HIS A 405 13.16 -12.15 4.09
CA HIS A 405 12.30 -11.13 4.68
C HIS A 405 12.84 -9.69 4.54
N GLY A 406 12.11 -8.86 3.79
CA GLY A 406 12.43 -7.46 3.56
C GLY A 406 11.72 -6.92 2.34
N ALA A 407 11.84 -5.61 2.11
CA ALA A 407 11.05 -4.84 1.14
C ALA A 407 10.88 -5.43 -0.26
N ALA A 408 11.88 -6.16 -0.76
CA ALA A 408 11.82 -6.84 -2.06
C ALA A 408 10.65 -7.84 -2.17
N LEU A 409 10.22 -8.47 -1.05
CA LEU A 409 9.07 -9.38 -1.04
C LEU A 409 7.74 -8.69 -1.36
N THR A 410 7.64 -7.36 -1.22
CA THR A 410 6.41 -6.60 -1.52
C THR A 410 5.95 -6.77 -2.97
N HIS A 411 6.87 -7.07 -3.89
CA HIS A 411 6.56 -7.45 -5.27
C HIS A 411 5.71 -8.73 -5.39
N MET A 412 5.38 -9.41 -4.28
CA MET A 412 4.30 -10.41 -4.23
C MET A 412 2.96 -9.87 -4.78
N VAL A 413 2.72 -8.54 -4.75
CA VAL A 413 1.55 -7.92 -5.42
C VAL A 413 1.53 -8.15 -6.94
N PHE A 414 2.67 -8.47 -7.56
CA PHE A 414 2.76 -8.83 -8.98
C PHE A 414 2.46 -10.32 -9.26
N MET A 415 2.41 -11.18 -8.25
CA MET A 415 2.16 -12.62 -8.41
C MET A 415 0.68 -12.89 -8.72
N ARG A 416 0.39 -13.90 -9.54
CA ARG A 416 -0.99 -14.36 -9.78
C ARG A 416 -1.58 -14.96 -8.48
N PRO A 417 -2.86 -14.76 -8.16
CA PRO A 417 -3.55 -15.50 -7.10
C PRO A 417 -3.32 -17.02 -7.20
N ARG A 418 -3.32 -17.71 -6.06
CA ARG A 418 -2.95 -19.13 -5.88
C ARG A 418 -1.48 -19.51 -6.24
N SER A 419 -0.61 -18.57 -6.62
CA SER A 419 0.85 -18.81 -6.72
C SER A 419 1.49 -18.96 -5.33
N VAL A 420 2.70 -19.52 -5.24
CA VAL A 420 3.36 -19.83 -3.96
C VAL A 420 4.43 -18.80 -3.58
N LEU A 421 4.28 -18.14 -2.43
CA LEU A 421 5.31 -17.31 -1.80
C LEU A 421 6.09 -18.14 -0.77
N ILE A 422 7.40 -18.30 -0.95
CA ILE A 422 8.32 -18.87 0.03
C ILE A 422 9.09 -17.73 0.70
N GLN A 423 8.77 -17.46 1.96
CA GLN A 423 9.48 -16.47 2.76
C GLN A 423 10.58 -17.13 3.59
N ILE A 424 11.82 -16.75 3.34
CA ILE A 424 12.93 -17.05 4.25
C ILE A 424 12.84 -16.06 5.42
N VAL A 425 12.69 -16.58 6.63
CA VAL A 425 12.52 -15.86 7.89
C VAL A 425 13.82 -15.95 8.70
N PRO A 426 14.62 -14.86 8.77
CA PRO A 426 15.78 -14.77 9.64
C PRO A 426 15.42 -14.79 11.14
N LEU A 427 16.39 -15.11 12.01
CA LEU A 427 16.21 -15.03 13.47
C LEU A 427 15.71 -13.64 13.88
N GLY A 428 14.81 -13.55 14.87
CA GLY A 428 14.33 -12.27 15.41
C GLY A 428 13.40 -11.47 14.47
N THR A 429 12.96 -12.05 13.36
CA THR A 429 12.09 -11.40 12.36
C THR A 429 10.68 -11.99 12.28
N ASP A 430 10.29 -12.81 13.25
CA ASP A 430 9.02 -13.56 13.29
C ASP A 430 7.77 -12.67 13.17
N TRP A 431 7.62 -11.69 14.08
CA TRP A 431 6.50 -10.75 14.05
C TRP A 431 6.43 -9.93 12.74
N PRO A 432 7.49 -9.23 12.27
CA PRO A 432 7.41 -8.48 11.02
C PRO A 432 7.29 -9.40 9.80
N SER A 433 7.83 -10.62 9.84
CA SER A 433 7.63 -11.62 8.78
C SER A 433 6.18 -11.98 8.60
N ARG A 434 5.49 -12.26 9.71
CA ARG A 434 4.06 -12.54 9.71
C ARG A 434 3.23 -11.33 9.27
N THR A 435 3.48 -10.18 9.90
CA THR A 435 2.62 -9.00 9.79
C THR A 435 2.71 -8.32 8.41
N TYR A 436 3.91 -8.22 7.84
CA TYR A 436 4.12 -7.48 6.59
C TYR A 436 3.94 -8.34 5.33
N TYR A 437 4.00 -9.67 5.44
CA TYR A 437 4.04 -10.56 4.26
C TYR A 437 3.16 -11.80 4.39
N GLN A 438 3.19 -12.58 5.48
CA GLN A 438 2.33 -13.76 5.63
C GLN A 438 0.83 -13.40 5.57
N GLU A 439 0.38 -12.49 6.44
CA GLU A 439 -1.03 -12.16 6.56
C GLU A 439 -1.56 -11.44 5.30
N PRO A 440 -0.82 -10.51 4.66
CA PRO A 440 -1.22 -9.96 3.37
C PRO A 440 -1.20 -10.99 2.22
N ALA A 441 -0.19 -11.86 2.15
CA ALA A 441 -0.12 -12.89 1.10
C ALA A 441 -1.32 -13.84 1.15
N ILE A 442 -1.68 -14.35 2.34
CA ILE A 442 -2.79 -15.27 2.52
C ILE A 442 -4.14 -14.52 2.41
N ASN A 443 -4.36 -13.51 3.26
CA ASN A 443 -5.69 -12.94 3.48
C ASN A 443 -6.07 -11.84 2.48
N SER A 444 -5.09 -11.22 1.81
CA SER A 444 -5.32 -10.07 0.91
C SER A 444 -5.02 -10.42 -0.55
N LEU A 445 -3.94 -11.16 -0.83
CA LEU A 445 -3.50 -11.52 -2.19
C LEU A 445 -3.86 -12.97 -2.61
N HIS A 446 -4.43 -13.78 -1.71
CA HIS A 446 -4.85 -15.16 -1.97
C HIS A 446 -3.73 -16.05 -2.53
N LEU A 447 -2.50 -15.82 -2.07
CA LEU A 447 -1.31 -16.62 -2.37
C LEU A 447 -1.23 -17.82 -1.42
N GLN A 448 -0.62 -18.89 -1.90
CA GLN A 448 -0.15 -19.98 -1.05
C GLN A 448 1.15 -19.51 -0.36
N TYR A 449 1.28 -19.70 0.95
CA TYR A 449 2.42 -19.17 1.72
C TYR A 449 3.19 -20.28 2.44
N LEU A 450 4.51 -20.26 2.34
CA LEU A 450 5.43 -21.22 2.97
C LEU A 450 6.58 -20.49 3.67
N GLU A 451 7.00 -21.01 4.83
CA GLU A 451 8.11 -20.43 5.59
C GLU A 451 9.36 -21.28 5.53
N TYR A 452 10.49 -20.63 5.24
CA TYR A 452 11.82 -21.13 5.52
C TYR A 452 12.38 -20.38 6.74
N ARG A 453 12.00 -20.83 7.94
CA ARG A 453 12.57 -20.34 9.22
C ARG A 453 14.00 -20.84 9.35
N ILE A 454 15.01 -19.97 9.41
CA ILE A 454 16.41 -20.40 9.51
C ILE A 454 16.74 -20.97 10.91
N THR A 455 17.75 -21.84 11.02
CA THR A 455 18.37 -22.18 12.31
C THR A 455 19.55 -21.25 12.64
N PRO A 456 20.05 -21.24 13.89
CA PRO A 456 21.29 -20.54 14.25
C PRO A 456 22.49 -20.81 13.33
N ASP A 457 22.79 -22.07 12.98
CA ASP A 457 23.91 -22.41 12.09
C ASP A 457 23.70 -21.95 10.63
N GLU A 458 22.47 -21.62 10.23
CA GLU A 458 22.14 -21.02 8.94
C GLU A 458 22.29 -19.47 8.95
N SER A 459 22.53 -18.86 10.11
CA SER A 459 22.71 -17.40 10.29
C SER A 459 24.18 -17.02 10.43
N THR A 460 24.60 -15.87 9.89
CA THR A 460 25.92 -15.28 10.18
C THR A 460 26.10 -14.89 11.65
N LEU A 461 25.02 -14.67 12.40
CA LEU A 461 25.09 -14.30 13.81
C LEU A 461 25.80 -15.36 14.65
N SER A 462 25.75 -16.64 14.26
CA SER A 462 26.51 -17.75 14.87
C SER A 462 28.04 -17.66 14.72
N ARG A 463 28.53 -16.70 13.93
CA ARG A 463 29.95 -16.42 13.68
C ARG A 463 30.39 -15.07 14.27
N THR A 464 29.46 -14.10 14.30
CA THR A 464 29.68 -12.75 14.84
C THR A 464 29.53 -12.71 16.36
N TYR A 465 28.70 -13.60 16.93
CA TYR A 465 28.48 -13.76 18.35
C TYR A 465 28.87 -15.17 18.81
N SER A 466 29.15 -15.35 20.10
CA SER A 466 29.33 -16.69 20.67
C SER A 466 28.03 -17.50 20.59
N ARG A 467 28.14 -18.83 20.54
CA ARG A 467 26.99 -19.73 20.37
C ARG A 467 25.92 -19.59 21.45
N ASP A 468 26.32 -19.22 22.66
CA ASP A 468 25.42 -19.06 23.81
C ASP A 468 24.83 -17.64 23.93
N HIS A 469 25.29 -16.69 23.10
CA HIS A 469 24.88 -15.30 23.18
C HIS A 469 23.39 -15.13 22.83
N PRO A 470 22.60 -14.31 23.55
CA PRO A 470 21.17 -14.13 23.29
C PRO A 470 20.81 -13.74 21.84
N ALA A 471 21.70 -13.07 21.11
CA ALA A 471 21.47 -12.79 19.67
C ALA A 471 21.40 -14.03 18.76
N VAL A 472 21.70 -15.21 19.31
CA VAL A 472 21.71 -16.52 18.64
C VAL A 472 20.74 -17.49 19.34
N THR A 473 20.65 -17.44 20.68
CA THR A 473 19.87 -18.38 21.51
C THR A 473 18.49 -17.89 21.94
N ASP A 474 18.32 -16.58 22.18
CA ASP A 474 17.07 -15.97 22.62
C ASP A 474 16.83 -14.63 21.89
N PRO A 475 16.38 -14.66 20.63
CA PRO A 475 16.08 -13.46 19.89
C PRO A 475 14.98 -12.61 20.54
N GLU A 476 14.01 -13.23 21.23
CA GLU A 476 12.90 -12.53 21.89
C GLU A 476 13.41 -11.61 23.01
N ALA A 477 14.34 -12.07 23.86
CA ALA A 477 14.96 -11.21 24.88
C ALA A 477 15.81 -10.07 24.30
N VAL A 478 16.32 -10.22 23.07
CA VAL A 478 17.07 -9.16 22.37
C VAL A 478 16.13 -8.13 21.75
N ILE A 479 15.09 -8.57 21.03
CA ILE A 479 14.14 -7.69 20.32
C ILE A 479 13.10 -7.03 21.24
N ALA A 480 12.91 -7.55 22.45
CA ALA A 480 12.06 -6.92 23.47
C ALA A 480 12.61 -5.59 24.00
N LYS A 481 13.90 -5.27 23.76
CA LYS A 481 14.57 -4.05 24.24
C LYS A 481 14.09 -2.78 23.52
N ASN A 482 14.13 -2.80 22.19
CA ASN A 482 13.59 -1.78 21.29
C ASN A 482 13.70 -2.26 19.84
N TRP A 483 12.99 -1.57 18.94
CA TRP A 483 13.02 -1.86 17.51
C TRP A 483 14.40 -1.64 16.87
N GLU A 484 15.15 -0.59 17.25
CA GLU A 484 16.50 -0.34 16.73
C GLU A 484 17.46 -1.52 16.94
N THR A 485 17.45 -2.13 18.14
CA THR A 485 18.24 -3.33 18.44
C THR A 485 17.84 -4.50 17.54
N ARG A 486 16.54 -4.66 17.24
CA ARG A 486 16.06 -5.66 16.27
C ARG A 486 16.58 -5.36 14.87
N LYS A 487 16.43 -4.12 14.38
CA LYS A 487 16.84 -3.70 13.04
C LYS A 487 18.34 -3.95 12.84
N LYS A 488 19.17 -3.39 13.73
CA LYS A 488 20.63 -3.47 13.66
C LYS A 488 21.16 -4.91 13.66
N ILE A 489 20.64 -5.78 14.53
CA ILE A 489 21.13 -7.16 14.65
C ILE A 489 20.54 -8.07 13.57
N TYR A 490 19.21 -8.07 13.40
CA TYR A 490 18.51 -9.11 12.64
C TYR A 490 18.13 -8.72 11.21
N MET A 491 18.00 -7.42 10.91
CA MET A 491 17.69 -6.93 9.57
C MET A 491 18.91 -6.38 8.82
N GLN A 492 19.91 -5.86 9.53
CA GLN A 492 21.15 -5.34 8.93
C GLN A 492 22.33 -6.30 9.15
N GLY A 493 22.61 -6.71 10.39
CA GLY A 493 23.77 -7.54 10.75
C GLY A 493 23.70 -9.05 10.46
N GLN A 494 22.68 -9.51 9.72
CA GLN A 494 22.40 -10.94 9.53
C GLN A 494 22.20 -11.30 8.05
N ASP A 495 23.04 -12.20 7.54
CA ASP A 495 22.88 -12.91 6.27
C ASP A 495 22.61 -14.41 6.51
N VAL A 496 22.17 -15.12 5.48
CA VAL A 496 21.67 -16.51 5.60
C VAL A 496 22.37 -17.49 4.66
N ARG A 497 22.63 -18.71 5.12
CA ARG A 497 23.16 -19.83 4.33
C ARG A 497 22.22 -21.03 4.45
N LEU A 498 21.41 -21.27 3.43
CA LEU A 498 20.31 -22.22 3.49
C LEU A 498 20.79 -23.68 3.38
N SER A 499 20.29 -24.55 4.27
CA SER A 499 20.41 -26.01 4.17
C SER A 499 19.61 -26.56 2.99
N LEU A 500 20.32 -27.15 2.00
CA LEU A 500 19.67 -27.73 0.81
C LEU A 500 18.73 -28.90 1.14
N GLN A 501 19.00 -29.67 2.20
CA GLN A 501 18.13 -30.76 2.66
C GLN A 501 16.78 -30.24 3.16
N LYS A 502 16.80 -29.15 3.94
CA LYS A 502 15.61 -28.48 4.46
C LYS A 502 14.87 -27.74 3.35
N LEU A 503 15.61 -27.10 2.43
CA LEU A 503 15.05 -26.43 1.25
C LEU A 503 14.33 -27.41 0.33
N LYS A 504 14.82 -28.66 0.19
CA LYS A 504 14.15 -29.71 -0.58
C LYS A 504 12.69 -29.92 -0.13
N MET A 505 12.45 -29.97 1.18
CA MET A 505 11.09 -30.18 1.72
C MET A 505 10.16 -29.00 1.37
N VAL A 506 10.63 -27.77 1.56
CA VAL A 506 9.86 -26.55 1.22
C VAL A 506 9.62 -26.45 -0.30
N LEU A 507 10.61 -26.78 -1.13
CA LEU A 507 10.46 -26.82 -2.58
C LEU A 507 9.51 -27.93 -3.07
N HIS A 508 9.48 -29.09 -2.41
CA HIS A 508 8.55 -30.17 -2.75
C HIS A 508 7.11 -29.80 -2.40
N GLU A 509 6.89 -29.17 -1.26
CA GLU A 509 5.57 -28.62 -0.89
C GLU A 509 5.15 -27.47 -1.82
N ALA A 510 6.09 -26.59 -2.20
CA ALA A 510 5.81 -25.53 -3.17
C ALA A 510 5.36 -26.08 -4.53
N LYS A 511 5.93 -27.20 -5.01
CA LYS A 511 5.39 -27.89 -6.21
C LYS A 511 3.97 -28.38 -5.97
N ARG A 512 3.71 -29.04 -4.84
CA ARG A 512 2.38 -29.60 -4.54
C ARG A 512 1.31 -28.52 -4.59
N LEU A 513 1.57 -27.37 -3.95
CA LEU A 513 0.68 -26.22 -3.92
C LEU A 513 0.54 -25.54 -5.29
N ALA A 514 1.64 -25.37 -6.03
CA ALA A 514 1.62 -24.79 -7.38
C ALA A 514 0.94 -25.69 -8.43
N SER A 515 1.04 -27.02 -8.31
CA SER A 515 0.30 -27.95 -9.18
C SER A 515 -1.19 -27.95 -8.83
N MET A 516 -1.55 -27.87 -7.54
CA MET A 516 -2.94 -27.74 -7.08
C MET A 516 -3.59 -26.38 -7.38
N SER A 517 -2.82 -25.37 -7.80
CA SER A 517 -3.38 -24.09 -8.26
C SER A 517 -3.65 -24.01 -9.76
N MET A 518 -3.17 -24.99 -10.53
CA MET A 518 -3.42 -25.14 -11.97
C MET A 518 -4.71 -25.92 -12.30
N SER A 519 -5.28 -26.60 -11.30
CA SER A 519 -6.64 -27.18 -11.27
C SER A 519 -7.64 -26.23 -10.63
#